data_AF-A0A2V2RT44-F1
#
_entry.id   AF-A0A2V2RT44-F1
#
_cell.length_a   1.000
_cell.length_b   1.000
_cell.length_c   1.000
_cell.angle_alpha   90.00
_cell.angle_beta   90.00
_cell.angle_gamma   90.00
#
_symmetry.space_group_name_H-M   'P 1'
#
loop_
_entity.id
_entity.type
_entity.pdbx_description
1 polymer ?
#
loop_
_entity_poly.entity_id
_entity_poly.type
_entity_poly.pdbx_seq_one_letter_code
_entity_poly.pdbx_strand_id
1 'polypeptide(L)' 'MSFPKGESGDLVRNSVLYKEFLAEREEILRHKWIESEKVGHDIGFEKALLDWIVRYRSGWQQARSRSKR' A
#
# COMPACT_ATOMS: atom_id res chain seq x y z
N MET A 1 -14.17 -12.20 34.77
CA MET A 1 -13.81 -10.89 34.20
C MET A 1 -13.51 -11.09 32.73
N SER A 2 -14.39 -10.59 31.86
CA SER A 2 -14.26 -10.71 30.42
C SER A 2 -13.30 -9.62 29.93
N PHE A 3 -12.17 -10.01 29.33
CA PHE A 3 -11.26 -9.08 28.67
C PHE A 3 -12.00 -8.39 27.51
N PRO A 4 -11.91 -7.06 27.36
CA PRO A 4 -12.56 -6.37 26.26
C PRO A 4 -11.92 -6.81 24.95
N LYS A 5 -12.68 -7.58 24.18
CA LYS A 5 -12.31 -8.05 22.85
C LYS A 5 -12.54 -6.90 21.88
N GLY A 6 -11.50 -6.16 21.50
CA GLY A 6 -11.51 -5.38 20.26
C GLY A 6 -10.88 -3.99 20.24
N GLU A 7 -10.59 -3.36 21.36
CA GLU A 7 -10.20 -1.93 21.34
C GLU A 7 -8.88 -1.66 20.59
N SER A 8 -7.87 -2.52 20.75
CA SER A 8 -6.56 -2.32 20.12
C SER A 8 -6.57 -2.54 18.59
N GLY A 9 -7.41 -3.45 18.09
CA GLY A 9 -7.51 -3.75 16.66
C GLY A 9 -8.17 -2.62 15.87
N ASP A 10 -9.21 -2.00 16.45
CA ASP A 10 -9.91 -0.89 15.82
C ASP A 10 -9.13 0.42 15.89
N LEU A 11 -8.32 0.64 16.93
CA LEU A 11 -7.38 1.78 16.98
C LEU A 11 -6.31 1.69 15.88
N VAL A 12 -5.77 0.49 15.62
CA VAL A 12 -4.81 0.27 14.53
C VAL A 12 -5.47 0.46 13.16
N ARG A 13 -6.68 -0.07 12.95
CA ARG A 13 -7.42 0.11 11.68
C ARG A 13 -7.79 1.57 11.41
N ASN A 14 -8.09 2.34 12.44
CA ASN A 14 -8.37 3.77 12.32
C ASN A 14 -7.10 4.63 12.29
N SER A 15 -5.94 4.04 12.57
CA SER A 15 -4.66 4.76 12.55
C SER A 15 -4.32 5.26 11.15
N VAL A 16 -3.68 6.43 11.10
CA VAL A 16 -3.12 6.98 9.86
C VAL A 16 -2.13 6.00 9.23
N LEU A 17 -1.36 5.27 10.03
CA LEU A 17 -0.39 4.29 9.56
C LEU A 17 -1.04 3.16 8.75
N TYR A 18 -2.15 2.59 9.24
CA TYR A 18 -2.85 1.53 8.53
C TYR A 18 -3.48 2.04 7.23
N LYS A 19 -4.03 3.27 7.24
CA LYS A 19 -4.58 3.91 6.03
C LYS A 19 -3.48 4.16 4.98
N GLU A 20 -2.29 4.59 5.40
CA GLU A 20 -1.14 4.74 4.49
C GLU A 20 -0.68 3.40 3.94
N PHE A 21 -0.61 2.36 4.78
CA PHE A 21 -0.27 1.01 4.34
C PHE A 21 -1.27 0.47 3.29
N LEU A 22 -2.57 0.63 3.53
CA LEU A 22 -3.60 0.21 2.57
C LEU A 22 -3.43 0.92 1.23
N ALA A 23 -3.16 2.23 1.26
CA ALA A 23 -2.99 2.98 0.05
C ALA A 23 -1.69 2.67 -0.70
N GLU A 24 -0.59 2.41 0.02
CA GLU A 24 0.65 1.90 -0.58
C GLU A 24 0.38 0.56 -1.28
N ARG A 25 -0.37 -0.34 -0.63
CA ARG A 25 -0.79 -1.62 -1.22
C ARG A 25 -1.61 -1.43 -2.49
N GLU A 26 -2.53 -0.48 -2.51
CA GLU A 26 -3.33 -0.18 -3.70
C GLU A 26 -2.48 0.31 -4.87
N GLU A 27 -1.46 1.13 -4.64
CA GLU A 27 -0.53 1.53 -5.70
C GLU A 27 0.26 0.36 -6.25
N ILE A 28 0.74 -0.54 -5.38
CA ILE A 28 1.46 -1.75 -5.82
C ILE A 28 0.53 -2.63 -6.67
N LEU A 29 -0.73 -2.80 -6.27
CA LEU A 29 -1.70 -3.56 -7.05
C LEU A 29 -2.02 -2.90 -8.40
N ARG A 30 -2.11 -1.57 -8.45
CA ARG A 30 -2.29 -0.83 -9.71
C ARG A 30 -1.08 -0.99 -10.62
N HIS A 31 0.13 -0.86 -10.08
CA HIS A 31 1.36 -1.08 -10.83
C HIS A 31 1.45 -2.51 -11.38
N LYS A 32 1.15 -3.51 -10.55
CA LYS A 32 1.05 -4.92 -10.97
C LYS A 32 0.12 -5.06 -12.16
N TRP A 33 -1.10 -4.51 -12.09
CA TRP A 33 -2.05 -4.59 -13.19
C TRP A 33 -1.49 -3.97 -14.48
N ILE A 34 -0.98 -2.75 -14.42
CA ILE A 34 -0.43 -2.04 -15.59
C ILE A 34 0.73 -2.83 -16.24
N GLU A 35 1.65 -3.36 -15.44
CA GLU A 35 2.77 -4.12 -15.97
C GLU A 35 2.34 -5.48 -16.53
N SER A 36 1.37 -6.15 -15.89
CA SER A 36 0.77 -7.38 -16.42
C SER A 36 0.08 -7.16 -17.77
N GLU A 37 -0.65 -6.06 -17.95
CA GLU A 37 -1.27 -5.69 -19.22
C GLU A 37 -0.21 -5.47 -20.32
N LYS A 38 0.94 -4.86 -19.99
CA LYS A 38 2.02 -4.62 -20.96
C LYS A 38 2.69 -5.88 -21.47
N VAL A 39 2.83 -6.91 -20.62
CA VAL A 39 3.51 -8.16 -20.99
C VAL A 39 2.55 -9.28 -21.39
N GLY A 40 1.23 -9.02 -21.31
CA GLY A 40 0.18 -9.96 -21.70
C GLY A 40 0.00 -11.16 -20.75
N HIS A 41 0.55 -11.10 -19.54
CA HIS A 41 0.37 -12.13 -18.51
C HIS A 41 0.61 -11.55 -17.11
N ASP A 42 0.13 -12.23 -16.07
CA ASP A 42 0.34 -11.75 -14.71
C ASP A 42 1.81 -11.83 -14.29
N ILE A 43 2.43 -10.70 -13.95
CA ILE A 43 3.81 -10.63 -13.49
C ILE A 43 4.00 -11.11 -12.04
N GLY A 44 2.90 -11.24 -11.29
CA GLY A 44 2.92 -11.64 -9.88
C GLY A 44 3.19 -10.47 -8.92
N PHE A 45 2.77 -10.64 -7.67
CA PHE A 45 2.81 -9.57 -6.66
C PHE A 45 4.23 -9.20 -6.23
N GLU A 46 5.09 -10.19 -5.99
CA GLU A 46 6.46 -9.93 -5.50
C GLU A 46 7.31 -9.15 -6.50
N LYS A 47 7.21 -9.50 -7.80
CA LYS A 47 7.88 -8.78 -8.87
C LYS A 47 7.39 -7.33 -8.98
N ALA A 48 6.07 -7.12 -8.95
CA ALA A 48 5.48 -5.79 -8.97
C ALA A 48 5.87 -4.96 -7.73
N LEU A 49 5.91 -5.59 -6.56
CA LEU A 49 6.31 -4.95 -5.31
C LEU A 49 7.75 -4.44 -5.37
N LEU A 50 8.69 -5.29 -5.79
CA LEU A 50 10.10 -4.94 -5.88
C LEU A 50 10.34 -3.82 -6.90
N ASP A 51 9.75 -3.93 -8.09
CA ASP A 51 9.87 -2.88 -9.11
C ASP A 51 9.28 -1.55 -8.61
N TRP A 52 8.11 -1.62 -7.97
CA TRP A 52 7.43 -0.44 -7.44
C TRP A 52 8.23 0.27 -6.34
N ILE A 53 8.79 -0.50 -5.40
CA ILE A 53 9.61 0.03 -4.31
C ILE A 53 10.83 0.78 -4.86
N VAL A 54 11.51 0.19 -5.85
CA VAL A 54 12.74 0.75 -6.40
C VAL A 54 12.46 2.02 -7.22
N ARG A 55 11.37 2.06 -7.98
CA ARG A 55 11.14 3.12 -8.98
C ARG A 55 10.17 4.22 -8.56
N TYR A 56 9.16 3.91 -7.75
CA TYR A 56 8.00 4.80 -7.57
C TYR A 56 7.73 5.19 -6.11
N ARG A 57 8.12 4.36 -5.14
CA ARG A 57 7.77 4.56 -3.73
C ARG A 57 8.22 5.91 -3.17
N SER A 58 9.47 6.31 -3.43
CA SER A 58 10.02 7.56 -2.90
C SER A 58 9.27 8.79 -3.43
N GLY A 59 8.89 8.79 -4.71
CA GLY A 59 8.08 9.86 -5.31
C GLY A 59 6.66 9.89 -4.76
N TRP A 60 6.04 8.73 -4.60
CA TRP A 60 4.69 8.61 -4.01
C TRP A 60 4.63 9.11 -2.57
N GLN A 61 5.62 8.74 -1.73
CA GLN A 61 5.73 9.22 -0.35
C GLN A 61 5.87 10.74 -0.29
N GLN A 62 6.72 11.33 -1.13
CA GLN A 62 6.90 12.78 -1.19
C GLN A 62 5.61 13.50 -1.59
N ALA A 63 4.92 13.04 -2.63
CA ALA A 63 3.66 13.63 -3.08
C ALA A 63 2.60 13.64 -1.97
N ARG A 64 2.48 12.55 -1.21
CA ARG A 64 1.55 12.46 -0.07
C ARG A 64 1.94 13.31 1.12
N SER A 65 3.23 13.39 1.44
CA SER A 65 3.72 14.27 2.51
C SER A 65 3.41 15.75 2.22
N ARG A 66 3.46 16.13 0.94
CA ARG A 66 3.19 17.49 0.47
C ARG A 66 1.70 17.82 0.44
N SER A 67 0.84 16.83 0.14
CA SER A 67 -0.63 16.97 0.21
C SER A 67 -1.17 17.12 1.63
N LYS A 68 -0.36 16.83 2.67
CA LYS A 68 -0.75 16.94 4.08
C LYS A 68 -0.28 18.26 4.74
N ARG A 69 0.44 19.12 4.02
CA ARG A 69 0.86 20.45 4.49
C ARG A 69 -0.10 21.53 4.02
#